data_AF-A0A0F9IKN7-F1
#
_entry.id   AF-A0A0F9IKN7-F1
#
_cell.length_a   1.000
_cell.length_b   1.000
_cell.length_c   1.000
_cell.angle_alpha   90.00
_cell.angle_beta   90.00
_cell.angle_gamma   90.00
#
_symmetry.space_group_name_H-M   'P 1'
#
loop_
_entity.id
_entity.type
_entity.pdbx_description
1 polymer ?
#
loop_
_entity_poly.entity_id
_entity_poly.type
_entity_poly.pdbx_seq_one_letter_code
_entity_poly.pdbx_strand_id
1 'polypeptide(L)' 'MGFDLGEVDVEGVLRDLGLGPMPNGTRYLMSCPWPENHANGDEHPSFSVFADNGYWRCFTGCGHGELVSLV' A
#
# COMPACT_ATOMS: atom_id res chain seq x y z
N MET A 1 -2.42 20.17 21.53
CA MET A 1 -3.13 19.14 20.74
C MET A 1 -2.19 17.94 20.72
N GLY A 2 -2.44 16.95 21.58
CA GLY A 2 -1.61 15.76 21.67
C GLY A 2 -1.95 14.86 20.50
N PHE A 3 -0.94 14.47 19.72
CA PHE A 3 -1.10 13.42 18.72
C PHE A 3 -1.00 12.10 19.50
N ASP A 4 -2.16 11.49 19.72
CA ASP A 4 -2.26 10.13 20.23
C ASP A 4 -1.59 9.23 19.18
N LEU A 5 -0.48 8.58 19.53
CA LEU A 5 0.18 7.57 18.69
C LEU A 5 -0.63 6.26 18.77
N GLY A 6 -1.94 6.35 18.59
CA GLY A 6 -2.79 5.19 18.31
C GLY A 6 -2.31 4.55 17.02
N GLU A 7 -2.37 3.22 16.96
CA GLU A 7 -2.05 2.39 15.79
C GLU A 7 -2.25 3.16 14.48
N VAL A 8 -1.20 3.26 13.67
CA VAL A 8 -1.31 3.87 12.34
C VAL A 8 -2.44 3.16 11.62
N ASP A 9 -3.54 3.86 11.34
CA ASP A 9 -4.65 3.34 10.56
C ASP A 9 -4.19 3.23 9.10
N VAL A 10 -3.49 2.12 8.81
CA VAL A 10 -2.93 1.86 7.49
C VAL A 10 -4.05 1.86 6.45
N GLU A 11 -5.21 1.26 6.75
CA GLU A 11 -6.32 1.24 5.80
C GLU A 11 -6.85 2.64 5.51
N GLY A 12 -7.00 3.48 6.54
CA GLY A 12 -7.37 4.88 6.40
C GLY A 12 -6.40 5.65 5.49
N VAL A 13 -5.09 5.53 5.75
CA VAL A 13 -4.04 6.15 4.91
C VAL A 13 -4.13 5.70 3.46
N LEU A 14 -4.33 4.40 3.21
CA LEU A 14 -4.44 3.87 1.85
C LEU A 14 -5.70 4.38 1.13
N ARG A 15 -6.83 4.48 1.84
CA ARG A 15 -8.07 5.06 1.30
C ARG A 15 -7.94 6.54 1.02
N ASP A 16 -7.24 7.29 1.87
CA ASP A 16 -6.98 8.72 1.70
C ASP A 16 -6.07 8.99 0.48
N LEU A 17 -5.16 8.06 0.18
CA LEU A 17 -4.38 8.05 -1.07
C LEU A 17 -5.22 7.66 -2.31
N GLY A 18 -6.52 7.39 -2.15
CA GLY A 18 -7.41 6.97 -3.22
C GLY A 18 -7.19 5.53 -3.67
N LEU A 19 -6.47 4.73 -2.88
CA LEU A 19 -6.23 3.33 -3.18
C LEU A 19 -7.41 2.49 -2.68
N GLY A 20 -7.70 1.40 -3.38
CA GLY A 20 -8.74 0.43 -3.00
C GLY A 20 -8.14 -0.80 -2.32
N PRO A 21 -7.72 -0.72 -1.05
CA PRO A 21 -7.12 -1.85 -0.35
C PRO A 21 -8.15 -2.96 -0.14
N MET A 22 -7.82 -4.17 -0.59
CA MET A 22 -8.58 -5.38 -0.29
C MET A 22 -7.84 -6.19 0.79
N PRO A 23 -8.46 -6.46 1.95
CA PRO A 23 -7.84 -7.28 2.99
C PRO A 23 -7.50 -8.69 2.47
N ASN A 24 -6.30 -9.17 2.76
CA ASN A 24 -5.81 -10.50 2.37
C ASN A 24 -4.91 -11.08 3.46
N GLY A 25 -5.52 -11.63 4.50
CA GLY A 25 -4.79 -12.11 5.69
C GLY A 25 -4.24 -10.93 6.48
N THR A 26 -2.91 -10.87 6.65
CA THR A 26 -2.22 -9.81 7.42
C THR A 26 -1.78 -8.62 6.56
N ARG A 27 -2.15 -8.60 5.27
CA ARG A 27 -1.78 -7.55 4.31
C ARG A 27 -2.99 -7.05 3.54
N TYR A 28 -2.85 -5.87 2.96
CA TYR A 28 -3.79 -5.31 1.99
C TYR A 28 -3.24 -5.50 0.59
N LEU A 29 -4.06 -6.02 -0.32
CA LEU A 29 -3.75 -6.16 -1.74
C LEU A 29 -4.50 -5.09 -2.54
N MET A 30 -3.82 -4.43 -3.47
CA MET A 30 -4.42 -3.41 -4.32
C MET A 30 -3.65 -3.25 -5.63
N SER A 31 -4.18 -2.41 -6.51
CA SER A 31 -3.44 -1.95 -7.68
C SER A 31 -2.30 -1.03 -7.27
N CYS A 32 -1.19 -1.13 -8.00
CA CYS A 32 -0.02 -0.31 -7.81
C CYS A 32 -0.34 1.16 -8.16
N PRO A 33 0.10 2.12 -7.32
CA PRO A 33 -0.08 3.54 -7.60
C PRO A 33 0.75 4.04 -8.80
N TRP A 34 1.68 3.21 -9.31
CA TRP A 34 2.52 3.52 -10.48
C TRP A 34 2.27 2.52 -11.62
N PRO A 35 1.05 2.47 -12.19
CA PRO A 35 0.73 1.54 -13.27
C PRO A 35 1.61 1.73 -14.52
N GLU A 36 2.14 2.94 -14.75
CA GLU A 36 3.05 3.25 -15.85
C GLU A 36 4.37 2.47 -15.80
N ASN A 37 4.78 2.02 -14.62
CA ASN A 37 5.99 1.23 -14.43
C ASN A 37 5.75 -0.27 -14.69
N HIS A 38 4.52 -0.66 -14.98
CA HIS A 38 4.14 -2.05 -15.23
C HIS A 38 3.97 -2.26 -16.74
N ALA A 39 4.54 -3.36 -17.26
CA ALA A 39 4.46 -3.68 -18.68
C ALA A 39 3.01 -3.75 -19.23
N ASN A 40 2.04 -4.08 -18.37
CA ASN A 40 0.62 -4.20 -18.71
C ASN A 40 -0.27 -3.21 -17.93
N GLY A 41 0.27 -2.09 -17.44
CA GLY A 41 -0.55 -1.06 -16.78
C GLY A 41 -1.24 -1.52 -15.47
N ASP A 42 -0.69 -2.53 -14.81
CA ASP A 42 -1.24 -3.14 -13.58
C ASP A 42 -2.66 -3.75 -13.71
N GLU A 43 -2.91 -4.53 -14.78
CA GLU A 43 -4.18 -5.25 -14.99
C GLU A 43 -4.60 -6.16 -13.82
N HIS A 44 -3.67 -6.54 -12.95
CA HIS A 44 -3.93 -7.36 -11.77
C HIS A 44 -3.33 -6.72 -10.52
N PRO A 45 -3.98 -6.86 -9.34
CA PRO A 45 -3.45 -6.31 -8.09
C PRO A 45 -2.07 -6.88 -7.80
N SER A 46 -1.04 -6.05 -7.93
CA SER A 46 0.36 -6.48 -7.73
C SER A 46 1.05 -5.73 -6.59
N PHE A 47 0.31 -4.89 -5.88
CA PHE A 47 0.81 -4.11 -4.75
C PHE A 47 0.26 -4.65 -3.44
N SER A 48 1.16 -4.89 -2.47
CA SER A 48 0.80 -5.33 -1.13
C SER A 48 1.34 -4.39 -0.06
N VAL A 49 0.52 -4.12 0.95
CA VAL A 49 0.89 -3.38 2.15
C VAL A 49 0.75 -4.27 3.36
N PHE A 50 1.83 -4.42 4.12
CA PHE A 50 1.96 -5.25 5.29
C PHE A 50 1.72 -4.38 6.53
N ALA A 51 0.52 -4.46 7.10
CA ALA A 51 0.13 -3.61 8.22
C ALA A 51 0.87 -3.99 9.53
N ASP A 52 1.37 -5.22 9.62
CA ASP A 52 2.13 -5.73 10.77
C ASP A 52 3.49 -5.04 10.95
N ASN A 53 4.11 -4.62 9.85
CA ASN A 53 5.46 -4.04 9.86
C ASN A 53 5.56 -2.70 9.11
N GLY A 54 4.44 -2.17 8.62
CA GLY A 54 4.39 -0.89 7.92
C GLY A 54 5.18 -0.87 6.62
N TYR A 55 5.28 -2.00 5.92
CA TYR A 55 6.05 -2.12 4.68
C TYR A 55 5.13 -2.29 3.47
N TRP A 56 5.58 -1.86 2.29
CA TRP A 56 4.89 -2.10 1.04
C TRP A 56 5.80 -2.79 0.03
N ARG A 57 5.20 -3.53 -0.90
CA ARG A 57 5.90 -4.16 -2.00
C ARG A 57 5.03 -4.20 -3.25
N CYS A 58 5.61 -3.78 -4.36
CA CYS A 58 5.12 -4.09 -5.70
C CYS A 58 5.82 -5.35 -6.21
N PHE A 59 5.05 -6.35 -6.63
CA PHE A 59 5.59 -7.61 -7.16
C PHE A 59 5.95 -7.55 -8.65
N THR A 60 5.55 -6.49 -9.35
CA THR A 60 5.75 -6.33 -10.80
C THR A 60 7.05 -5.61 -11.16
N GLY A 61 7.59 -4.76 -10.28
CA GLY A 61 8.88 -4.11 -10.55
C GLY A 61 9.11 -2.74 -9.92
N CYS A 62 8.11 -2.11 -9.32
CA CYS A 62 8.29 -0.78 -8.68
C CYS A 62 9.13 -0.81 -7.40
N GLY A 63 9.47 -2.01 -6.91
CA GLY A 63 10.28 -2.19 -5.71
C GLY A 63 9.44 -2.35 -4.44
N HIS A 64 10.02 -1.89 -3.33
CA HIS A 64 9.47 -2.05 -1.99
C HIS A 64 10.02 -0.94 -1.07
N GLY A 65 9.33 -0.66 0.04
CA GLY A 65 9.74 0.38 0.96
C GLY A 65 8.86 0.45 2.20
N GLU A 66 9.14 1.41 3.07
CA GLU A 66 8.30 1.71 4.23
C GLU A 66 7.05 2.47 3.79
N LEU A 67 5.94 2.31 4.52
CA LEU A 67 4.66 2.96 4.24
C LEU A 67 4.81 4.49 4.20
N VAL A 68 5.69 5.05 5.03
CA VAL A 68 6.00 6.49 5.06
C VAL A 68 6.65 7.00 3.77
N SER A 69 7.17 6.13 2.90
CA SER A 69 7.70 6.51 1.58
C SER A 69 6.62 6.62 0.50
N LEU A 70 5.36 6.32 0.80
CA LEU A 70 4.23 6.48 -0.13
C LEU A 70 3.57 7.86 -0.06
N VAL A 71 3.88 8.67 0.96
CA VAL A 71 3.36 10.04 1.16
C VAL A 71 4.33 11.11 0.68
#